data_AF-A0A2N5WEE3-F1
#
_entry.id   AF-A0A2N5WEE3-F1
#
_cell.length_a   1.000
_cell.length_b   1.000
_cell.length_c   1.000
_cell.angle_alpha   90.00
_cell.angle_beta   90.00
_cell.angle_gamma   90.00
#
_symmetry.space_group_name_H-M   'P 1'
#
loop_
_entity.id
_entity.type
_entity.pdbx_description
1 polymer ?
#
loop_
_entity_poly.entity_id
_entity_poly.type
_entity_poly.pdbx_seq_one_letter_code
_entity_poly.pdbx_strand_id
1 'polypeptide(L)'
;MSGALKTFIDRSLGSSLENPFKGKYLYFFLQGSAPTELSKESILYIMRKFATQTEMIWEGAATNKSELHQLKVKFEKINKI
;
A
#
# COMPACT_ATOMS: atom_id res chain seq x y z
N MET A 1 9.90 -3.14 -6.62
CA MET A 1 8.86 -2.13 -6.90
C MET A 1 9.03 -1.67 -8.34
N SER A 2 7.96 -1.47 -9.12
CA SER A 2 8.10 -0.94 -10.48
C SER A 2 8.60 0.50 -10.44
N GLY A 3 9.37 0.92 -11.46
CA GLY A 3 9.84 2.31 -11.56
C GLY A 3 8.68 3.31 -11.58
N ALA A 4 7.59 2.98 -12.27
CA ALA A 4 6.39 3.80 -12.31
C ALA A 4 5.78 4.07 -10.93
N LEU A 5 5.67 3.04 -10.07
CA LEU A 5 5.15 3.22 -8.71
C LEU A 5 6.10 4.08 -7.85
N LYS A 6 7.41 3.89 -8.01
CA LYS A 6 8.40 4.72 -7.29
C LYS A 6 8.27 6.20 -7.69
N THR A 7 8.20 6.49 -8.99
CA THR A 7 8.01 7.85 -9.49
C THR A 7 6.70 8.47 -8.99
N PHE A 8 5.61 7.70 -8.96
CA PHE A 8 4.34 8.16 -8.41
C PHE A 8 4.46 8.58 -6.93
N ILE A 9 5.08 7.74 -6.10
CA ILE A 9 5.29 8.02 -4.67
C ILE A 9 6.10 9.31 -4.49
N ASP A 10 7.20 9.46 -5.22
CA ASP A 10 8.08 10.62 -5.11
C ASP A 10 7.38 11.92 -5.48
N ARG A 11 6.58 11.91 -6.55
CA ARG A 11 5.85 13.10 -7.02
C ARG A 11 4.64 13.42 -6.16
N SER A 12 4.00 12.41 -5.58
CA SER A 12 2.84 12.58 -4.70
C SER A 12 3.19 13.32 -3.41
N LEU A 13 4.43 13.22 -2.93
CA LEU A 13 4.90 13.91 -1.73
C LEU A 13 5.34 15.37 -1.98
N GLY A 14 5.45 15.81 -3.23
CA GLY A 14 5.99 17.13 -3.61
C GLY A 14 4.95 18.23 -3.89
N SER A 15 3.65 17.94 -3.85
CA SER A 15 2.58 18.89 -4.23
C SER A 15 1.93 19.52 -2.99
N SER A 16 2.14 20.83 -2.75
CA SER A 16 1.82 21.49 -1.47
C SER A 16 0.59 22.42 -1.47
N LEU A 17 -0.56 22.01 -2.00
CA LEU A 17 -1.78 22.82 -1.84
C LEU A 17 -2.94 22.05 -1.19
N GLU A 18 -3.15 20.79 -1.56
CA GLU A 18 -4.15 19.92 -0.93
C GLU A 18 -3.63 18.48 -0.90
N ASN A 19 -3.94 17.72 0.17
CA ASN A 19 -3.62 16.30 0.28
C ASN A 19 -4.81 15.46 -0.21
N PRO A 20 -4.82 14.97 -1.48
CA PRO A 20 -5.96 14.25 -2.05
C PRO A 20 -6.15 12.85 -1.47
N PHE A 21 -5.19 12.37 -0.67
CA PHE A 21 -5.19 11.01 -0.14
C PHE A 21 -5.74 10.91 1.28
N LYS A 22 -5.87 12.05 1.97
CA LYS A 22 -6.29 12.11 3.37
C LYS A 22 -7.58 11.32 3.62
N GLY A 23 -7.53 10.41 4.59
CA GLY A 23 -8.66 9.56 5.00
C GLY A 23 -9.01 8.43 4.02
N LYS A 24 -8.33 8.31 2.87
CA LYS A 24 -8.52 7.17 1.96
C LYS A 24 -7.83 5.92 2.50
N TYR A 25 -8.41 4.77 2.22
CA TYR A 25 -7.85 3.47 2.60
C TYR A 25 -6.79 3.01 1.60
N LEU A 26 -5.63 2.56 2.09
CA LEU A 26 -4.55 1.99 1.28
C LEU A 26 -4.45 0.48 1.49
N TYR A 27 -4.66 -0.26 0.40
CA TYR A 27 -4.42 -1.69 0.28
C TYR A 27 -3.28 -1.91 -0.71
N PHE A 28 -2.27 -2.71 -0.35
CA PHE A 28 -1.12 -2.94 -1.21
C PHE A 28 -0.94 -4.42 -1.59
N PHE A 29 -0.75 -4.69 -2.87
CA PHE A 29 -0.55 -6.04 -3.38
C PHE A 29 0.84 -6.15 -4.00
N LEU A 30 1.64 -7.07 -3.48
CA LEU A 30 2.97 -7.35 -3.99
C LEU A 30 2.96 -8.70 -4.71
N GLN A 31 3.22 -8.66 -6.01
CA GLN A 31 3.38 -9.86 -6.83
C GLN A 31 4.72 -9.79 -7.56
N GLY A 32 5.44 -10.90 -7.55
CA GLY A 32 6.72 -11.09 -8.24
C GLY A 32 7.06 -12.58 -8.29
N SER A 33 8.01 -12.97 -9.13
CA SER A 33 8.40 -14.37 -9.33
C SER A 33 8.99 -15.01 -8.07
N ALA A 34 9.89 -14.29 -7.38
CA ALA A 34 10.51 -14.74 -6.13
C ALA A 34 11.20 -13.58 -5.37
N PRO A 35 10.44 -12.63 -4.78
CA PRO A 35 11.05 -11.59 -3.97
C PRO A 35 11.62 -12.17 -2.68
N THR A 36 12.83 -11.74 -2.30
CA THR A 36 13.42 -12.07 -0.98
C THR A 36 12.61 -11.44 0.16
N GLU A 37 12.67 -12.01 1.36
CA GLU A 37 11.98 -11.44 2.53
C GLU A 37 12.40 -9.99 2.80
N LEU A 38 13.70 -9.70 2.73
CA LEU A 38 14.21 -8.32 2.85
C LEU A 38 13.59 -7.36 1.82
N SER A 39 13.38 -7.82 0.58
CA SER A 39 12.74 -7.01 -0.46
C SER A 39 11.27 -6.76 -0.13
N LYS A 40 10.56 -7.76 0.38
CA LYS A 40 9.16 -7.62 0.80
C LYS A 40 9.06 -6.61 1.93
N GLU A 41 9.84 -6.77 2.99
CA GLU A 41 9.86 -5.88 4.15
C GLU A 41 10.18 -4.44 3.76
N SER A 42 11.19 -4.24 2.91
CA SER A 42 11.58 -2.91 2.42
C SER A 42 10.44 -2.23 1.66
N ILE A 43 9.76 -2.95 0.77
CA ILE A 43 8.63 -2.42 0.01
C ILE A 43 7.45 -2.10 0.93
N LEU A 44 7.13 -2.98 1.87
CA LEU A 44 6.04 -2.78 2.83
C LEU A 44 6.31 -1.59 3.75
N TYR A 45 7.55 -1.40 4.18
CA TYR A 45 7.96 -0.24 4.95
C TYR A 45 7.75 1.07 4.17
N ILE A 46 8.19 1.11 2.89
CA ILE A 46 7.99 2.27 2.02
C ILE A 46 6.49 2.59 1.86
N MET A 47 5.66 1.59 1.60
CA MET A 47 4.22 1.79 1.40
C MET A 47 3.51 2.25 2.69
N ARG A 48 3.91 1.72 3.85
CA ARG A 48 3.40 2.18 5.14
C ARG A 48 3.79 3.63 5.41
N LYS A 49 5.05 4.00 5.15
CA LYS A 49 5.53 5.38 5.29
C LYS A 49 4.77 6.32 4.36
N PHE A 50 4.54 5.91 3.11
CA PHE A 50 3.74 6.66 2.15
C PHE A 50 2.32 6.91 2.69
N ALA A 51 1.65 5.88 3.23
CA ALA A 51 0.33 6.03 3.83
C ALA A 51 0.33 7.05 4.98
N THR A 52 1.31 6.96 5.88
CA THR A 52 1.46 7.90 7.00
C THR A 52 1.68 9.34 6.51
N GLN A 53 2.58 9.55 5.55
CA GLN A 53 2.88 10.89 5.03
C GLN A 53 1.72 11.52 4.26
N THR A 54 0.87 10.69 3.66
CA THR A 54 -0.30 11.12 2.89
C THR A 54 -1.60 11.04 3.70
N GLU A 55 -1.53 10.79 5.01
CA GLU A 55 -2.70 10.65 5.90
C GLU A 55 -3.74 9.62 5.41
N MET A 56 -3.28 8.59 4.69
CA MET A 56 -4.10 7.44 4.33
C MET A 56 -4.22 6.47 5.51
N ILE A 57 -5.32 5.72 5.52
CA ILE A 57 -5.55 4.63 6.47
C ILE A 57 -4.91 3.36 5.88
N TRP A 58 -3.83 2.88 6.50
CA TRP A 58 -3.17 1.65 6.09
C TRP A 58 -4.01 0.42 6.48
N GLU A 59 -4.59 -0.25 5.49
CA GLU A 59 -5.42 -1.43 5.74
C GLU A 59 -4.65 -2.74 5.73
N GLY A 60 -3.53 -2.77 5.02
CA GLY A 60 -2.63 -3.91 4.98
C GLY A 60 -2.04 -4.14 3.60
N ALA A 61 -1.26 -5.21 3.50
CA ALA A 61 -0.71 -5.68 2.25
C ALA A 61 -0.81 -7.19 2.13
N ALA A 62 -0.77 -7.68 0.89
CA ALA A 62 -0.66 -9.10 0.60
C ALA A 62 0.48 -9.38 -0.36
N THR A 63 1.29 -10.37 -0.01
CA THR A 63 2.45 -10.88 -0.76
C THR A 63 2.21 -12.31 -1.25
N ASN A 64 1.12 -12.94 -0.80
CA ASN A 64 0.70 -14.29 -1.17
C ASN A 64 -0.82 -14.42 -1.16
N LYS A 65 -1.33 -15.58 -1.62
CA LYS A 65 -2.77 -15.87 -1.71
C LYS A 65 -3.48 -15.88 -0.36
N SER A 66 -2.82 -16.34 0.70
CA SER A 66 -3.40 -16.42 2.05
C SER A 66 -3.64 -15.02 2.61
N GLU A 67 -2.63 -14.16 2.54
CA GLU A 67 -2.73 -12.75 2.95
C GLU A 67 -3.77 -11.99 2.12
N LEU A 68 -3.85 -12.28 0.81
CA LEU A 68 -4.87 -11.69 -0.06
C LEU A 68 -6.29 -12.05 0.40
N HIS A 69 -6.51 -13.31 0.76
CA HIS A 69 -7.80 -13.76 1.27
C HIS A 69 -8.16 -13.08 2.60
N GLN A 70 -7.20 -12.97 3.53
CA GLN A 70 -7.41 -12.26 4.81
C GLN A 70 -7.76 -10.78 4.58
N LEU A 71 -7.06 -10.12 3.66
CA LEU A 71 -7.29 -8.72 3.33
C LEU A 71 -8.66 -8.51 2.65
N LYS A 72 -9.08 -9.46 1.80
CA LYS A 72 -10.42 -9.49 1.19
C LYS A 72 -11.51 -9.60 2.26
N VAL A 73 -11.39 -10.54 3.20
CA VAL A 73 -12.37 -10.69 4.30
C VAL A 73 -12.44 -9.42 5.15
N LYS A 74 -11.30 -8.77 5.41
CA LYS A 74 -11.27 -7.48 6.12
C LYS A 74 -12.02 -6.40 5.33
N PHE A 75 -11.77 -6.31 4.02
CA PHE A 75 -12.44 -5.36 3.13
C PHE A 75 -13.96 -5.56 3.11
N GLU A 76 -14.44 -6.79 2.95
CA GLU A 76 -15.88 -7.12 2.95
C GLU A 76 -16.55 -6.72 4.27
N LYS A 77 -15.91 -7.00 5.41
CA LYS A 77 -16.40 -6.60 6.74
C LYS A 77 -16.52 -5.08 6.90
N ILE A 78 -15.54 -4.32 6.43
CA ILE A 78 -15.54 -2.86 6.51
C ILE A 78 -16.66 -2.26 5.64
N ASN A 79 -16.87 -2.83 4.44
CA ASN A 79 -17.79 -2.27 3.46
C ASN A 79 -19.22 -2.86 3.50
N LYS A 80 -19.47 -3.86 4.36
CA LYS A 80 -20.76 -4.55 4.50
C LYS A 80 -21.30 -5.13 3.18
N ILE A 81 -20.41 -5.72 2.38
CA ILE A 81 -20.72 -6.37 1.10
C ILE A 81 -20.42 -7.86 1.20
#